data_AF-A0A2W6V9L3-F1
#
_entry.id   AF-A0A2W6V9L3-F1
#
_cell.length_a   1.000
_cell.length_b   1.000
_cell.length_c   1.000
_cell.angle_alpha   90.00
_cell.angle_beta   90.00
_cell.angle_gamma   90.00
#
_symmetry.space_group_name_H-M   'P 1'
#
loop_
_entity.id
_entity.type
_entity.pdbx_description
1 polymer ?
#
loop_
_entity_poly.entity_id
_entity_poly.type
_entity_poly.pdbx_seq_one_letter_code
_entity_poly.pdbx_strand_id
1 'polypeptide(L)'
;MRNKLLFRAAMAVLFALLVVLACNTAYALGKGVPLTTLWDRGSWTQIALILLPFLFLLNSRRPAWIAAMLATLAFWGWYLLKILRPYQGGGADIGLGVLMLISPLPILAVSLLTGWIARRSKPAG
;
A
#
# COMPACT_ATOMS: atom_id res chain seq x y z
N MET A 1 4.51 -7.54 25.54
CA MET A 1 3.75 -7.61 24.26
C MET A 1 3.43 -6.23 23.67
N ARG A 2 3.06 -5.23 24.47
CA ARG A 2 2.73 -3.84 24.04
C ARG A 2 3.77 -3.18 23.11
N ASN A 3 5.06 -3.30 23.43
CA ASN A 3 6.13 -2.65 22.63
C ASN A 3 6.26 -3.21 21.20
N LYS A 4 5.95 -4.50 20.98
CA LYS A 4 6.03 -5.13 19.65
C LYS A 4 4.87 -4.69 18.74
N LEU A 5 3.69 -4.51 19.32
CA LEU A 5 2.50 -4.00 18.62
C LEU A 5 2.69 -2.54 18.19
N LEU A 6 3.17 -1.70 19.12
CA LEU A 6 3.49 -0.29 18.83
C LEU A 6 4.53 -0.17 17.72
N PHE A 7 5.60 -0.97 17.79
CA PHE A 7 6.64 -0.98 16.74
C PHE A 7 6.07 -1.34 15.37
N ARG A 8 5.22 -2.38 15.28
CA ARG A 8 4.58 -2.78 14.01
C ARG A 8 3.60 -1.75 13.48
N ALA A 9 2.82 -1.12 14.36
CA ALA A 9 1.93 -0.04 13.98
C ALA A 9 2.74 1.16 13.42
N ALA A 10 3.83 1.54 14.09
CA ALA A 10 4.72 2.59 13.61
C ALA A 10 5.34 2.23 12.25
N MET A 11 5.77 0.99 12.05
CA MET A 11 6.28 0.53 10.75
C MET A 11 5.21 0.62 9.64
N ALA A 12 3.96 0.25 9.92
CA ALA A 12 2.88 0.36 8.94
C ALA A 12 2.63 1.83 8.55
N VAL A 13 2.61 2.74 9.53
CA VAL A 13 2.44 4.18 9.31
C VAL A 13 3.60 4.73 8.49
N LEU A 14 4.84 4.43 8.87
CA LEU A 14 6.02 4.85 8.12
C LEU A 14 6.00 4.31 6.68
N PHE A 15 5.65 3.04 6.50
CA PHE A 15 5.57 2.44 5.18
C PHE A 15 4.51 3.10 4.29
N ALA A 16 3.31 3.35 4.83
CA ALA A 16 2.24 4.04 4.11
C ALA A 16 2.64 5.46 3.71
N LEU A 17 3.26 6.21 4.62
CA LEU A 17 3.77 7.55 4.36
C LEU A 17 4.84 7.54 3.25
N LEU A 18 5.77 6.58 3.29
CA LEU A 18 6.84 6.46 2.28
C LEU A 18 6.28 6.14 0.90
N VAL A 19 5.30 5.24 0.80
CA VAL A 19 4.68 4.89 -0.49
C VAL A 19 3.96 6.10 -1.09
N VAL A 20 3.14 6.80 -0.31
CA VAL A 20 2.41 7.98 -0.79
C VAL A 20 3.36 9.14 -1.12
N LEU A 21 4.39 9.37 -0.29
CA LEU A 21 5.42 10.36 -0.57
C LEU A 21 6.14 10.05 -1.90
N ALA A 22 6.50 8.79 -2.15
CA ALA A 22 7.14 8.38 -3.40
C ALA A 22 6.22 8.59 -4.60
N CYS A 23 4.95 8.20 -4.50
CA CYS A 23 3.96 8.42 -5.56
C CYS A 23 3.77 9.92 -5.86
N ASN A 24 3.59 10.74 -4.82
CA ASN A 24 3.42 12.19 -4.96
C ASN A 24 4.66 12.86 -5.54
N THR A 25 5.86 12.45 -5.09
CA THR A 25 7.12 13.00 -5.61
C THR A 25 7.29 12.68 -7.09
N ALA A 26 7.05 11.43 -7.49
CA ALA A 26 7.15 11.03 -8.88
C ALA A 26 6.10 11.73 -9.75
N TYR A 27 4.86 11.91 -9.26
CA TYR A 27 3.82 12.66 -9.95
C TYR A 27 4.17 14.16 -10.10
N ALA A 28 4.66 14.78 -9.02
CA ALA A 28 5.12 16.18 -9.02
C ALA A 28 6.18 16.42 -10.09
N LEU A 29 7.21 15.55 -10.14
CA LEU A 29 8.26 15.60 -11.16
C LEU A 29 7.70 15.35 -12.57
N GLY A 30 6.82 14.36 -12.72
CA GLY A 30 6.28 13.97 -14.03
C GLY A 30 5.29 14.98 -14.63
N LYS A 31 4.63 15.79 -13.81
CA LYS A 31 3.64 16.80 -14.27
C LYS A 31 4.09 18.25 -14.06
N GLY A 32 5.26 18.46 -13.46
CA GLY A 32 5.80 19.81 -13.19
C GLY A 32 4.98 20.61 -12.18
N VAL A 33 4.37 19.93 -11.20
CA VAL A 33 3.55 20.56 -10.16
C VAL A 33 4.27 20.55 -8.80
N PRO A 34 4.05 21.54 -7.91
CA PRO A 34 4.69 21.55 -6.59
C PRO A 34 4.24 20.37 -5.73
N LEU A 35 5.17 19.72 -5.00
CA LEU A 35 4.85 18.60 -4.11
C LEU A 35 3.84 18.99 -3.01
N THR A 36 3.91 20.24 -2.53
CA THR A 36 3.04 20.76 -1.45
C THR A 36 1.57 20.77 -1.82
N THR A 37 1.23 20.89 -3.12
CA THR A 37 -0.16 20.90 -3.57
C THR A 37 -0.78 19.50 -3.64
N LEU A 38 0.03 18.44 -3.50
CA LEU A 38 -0.43 17.04 -3.57
C LEU A 38 -0.80 16.46 -2.20
N TRP A 39 -0.40 17.11 -1.09
CA TRP A 39 -0.70 16.68 0.27
C TRP A 39 -2.09 17.12 0.75
N ASP A 40 -3.12 16.76 -0.02
CA ASP A 40 -4.52 17.07 0.24
C ASP A 40 -5.28 15.88 0.87
N ARG A 41 -6.63 15.95 0.88
CA ARG A 41 -7.48 14.86 1.37
C ARG A 41 -7.28 13.54 0.60
N GLY A 42 -6.90 13.61 -0.68
CA GLY A 42 -6.59 12.45 -1.49
C GLY A 42 -5.41 11.68 -0.91
N SER A 43 -4.31 12.38 -0.58
CA SER A 43 -3.13 11.77 0.05
C SER A 43 -3.45 11.08 1.38
N TRP A 44 -4.28 11.70 2.24
CA TRP A 44 -4.71 11.07 3.50
C TRP A 44 -5.55 9.82 3.29
N THR A 45 -6.40 9.82 2.26
CA THR A 45 -7.21 8.65 1.88
C THR A 45 -6.32 7.52 1.36
N GLN A 46 -5.30 7.84 0.57
CA GLN A 46 -4.31 6.89 0.09
C GLN A 46 -3.53 6.24 1.24
N ILE A 47 -3.08 7.04 2.22
CA ILE A 47 -2.43 6.53 3.44
C ILE A 47 -3.35 5.57 4.19
N ALA A 48 -4.62 5.94 4.37
CA ALA A 48 -5.59 5.10 5.07
C ALA A 48 -5.82 3.76 4.34
N LEU A 49 -5.93 3.77 3.00
CA LEU A 49 -6.07 2.57 2.19
C LEU A 49 -4.86 1.64 2.32
N ILE A 50 -3.64 2.20 2.28
CA ILE A 50 -2.41 1.40 2.47
C ILE A 50 -2.36 0.84 3.88
N LEU A 51 -2.76 1.60 4.91
CA LEU A 51 -2.73 1.17 6.30
C LEU A 51 -3.70 0.02 6.59
N LEU A 52 -4.85 -0.01 5.93
CA LEU A 52 -5.96 -0.90 6.26
C LEU A 52 -5.52 -2.38 6.40
N PRO A 53 -4.82 -3.00 5.42
CA PRO A 53 -4.38 -4.39 5.55
C PRO A 53 -3.40 -4.60 6.72
N PHE A 54 -2.50 -3.64 6.97
CA PHE A 54 -1.51 -3.77 8.04
C PHE A 54 -2.11 -3.70 9.44
N LEU A 55 -3.23 -2.98 9.61
CA LEU A 55 -3.99 -2.99 10.86
C LEU A 55 -4.52 -4.39 11.19
N PHE A 56 -5.03 -5.12 10.21
CA PHE A 56 -5.45 -6.52 10.37
C PHE A 56 -4.26 -7.46 10.61
N LEU A 57 -3.08 -7.12 10.09
CA LEU A 57 -1.89 -7.96 10.19
C LEU A 57 -1.04 -7.67 11.44
N LEU A 58 -1.41 -6.74 12.32
CA LEU A 58 -0.63 -6.37 13.52
C LEU A 58 -0.13 -7.56 14.34
N ASN A 59 -0.95 -8.60 14.49
CA ASN A 59 -0.61 -9.83 15.22
C ASN A 59 -0.16 -11.00 14.32
N SER A 60 -0.07 -10.80 13.02
CA SER A 60 0.34 -11.84 12.07
C SER A 60 1.86 -12.09 12.08
N ARG A 61 2.27 -13.21 11.45
CA ARG A 61 3.69 -13.58 11.33
C ARG A 61 4.40 -12.74 10.27
N ARG A 62 5.74 -12.68 10.36
CA ARG A 62 6.61 -11.93 9.45
C ARG A 62 6.36 -12.20 7.94
N PRO A 63 6.11 -13.45 7.49
CA PRO A 63 5.84 -13.71 6.06
C PRO A 63 4.59 -13.01 5.54
N ALA A 64 3.53 -12.91 6.36
CA ALA A 64 2.31 -12.19 5.99
C ALA A 64 2.56 -10.68 5.83
N TRP A 65 3.39 -10.10 6.70
CA TRP A 65 3.79 -8.70 6.59
C TRP A 65 4.59 -8.42 5.31
N ILE A 66 5.55 -9.28 4.98
CA ILE A 66 6.35 -9.13 3.77
C ILE A 66 5.46 -9.22 2.52
N ALA A 67 4.56 -10.20 2.48
CA ALA A 67 3.59 -10.33 1.40
C ALA A 67 2.72 -9.08 1.24
N ALA A 68 2.24 -8.49 2.35
CA ALA A 68 1.47 -7.26 2.33
C ALA A 68 2.26 -6.09 1.75
N MET A 69 3.53 -5.93 2.16
CA MET A 69 4.41 -4.88 1.63
C MET A 69 4.62 -5.05 0.13
N LEU A 70 4.94 -6.26 -0.34
CA LEU A 70 5.16 -6.52 -1.76
C LEU A 70 3.91 -6.32 -2.60
N ALA A 71 2.75 -6.81 -2.13
CA ALA A 71 1.48 -6.60 -2.81
C ALA A 71 1.13 -5.10 -2.87
N THR A 72 1.35 -4.35 -1.79
CA THR A 72 1.18 -2.89 -1.77
C THR A 72 2.07 -2.25 -2.82
N LEU A 73 3.37 -2.56 -2.86
CA LEU A 73 4.29 -2.01 -3.86
C LEU A 73 3.86 -2.35 -5.29
N ALA A 74 3.31 -3.54 -5.54
CA ALA A 74 2.82 -3.92 -6.86
C ALA A 74 1.60 -3.07 -7.29
N PHE A 75 0.58 -2.95 -6.43
CA PHE A 75 -0.63 -2.16 -6.72
C PHE A 75 -0.31 -0.68 -6.89
N TRP A 76 0.49 -0.11 -5.98
CA TRP A 76 0.81 1.32 -5.97
C TRP A 76 1.90 1.69 -6.99
N GLY A 77 2.79 0.76 -7.31
CA GLY A 77 3.70 0.89 -8.46
C GLY A 77 2.93 0.89 -9.78
N TRP A 78 1.93 0.01 -9.93
CA TRP A 78 1.04 0.02 -11.10
C TRP A 78 0.24 1.32 -11.19
N TYR A 79 -0.30 1.80 -10.07
CA TYR A 79 -0.95 3.10 -9.97
C TYR A 79 -0.04 4.21 -10.49
N LEU A 80 1.20 4.26 -9.99
CA LEU A 80 2.17 5.27 -10.39
C LEU A 80 2.46 5.25 -11.89
N LEU A 81 2.66 4.06 -12.47
CA LEU A 81 2.86 3.90 -13.91
C LEU A 81 1.68 4.42 -14.74
N LYS A 82 0.45 4.27 -14.25
CA LYS A 82 -0.76 4.70 -14.97
C LYS A 82 -0.95 6.22 -14.89
N ILE A 83 -0.74 6.83 -13.72
CA ILE A 83 -0.90 8.29 -13.55
C ILE A 83 0.20 9.11 -14.25
N LEU A 84 1.38 8.53 -14.46
CA LEU A 84 2.49 9.19 -15.15
C LEU A 84 2.35 9.19 -16.68
N ARG A 85 1.52 8.32 -17.26
CA ARG A 85 1.33 8.28 -18.72
C ARG A 85 0.80 9.62 -19.25
N PRO A 86 1.15 10.00 -20.49
CA PRO A 86 0.54 11.13 -21.17
C PRO A 86 -0.98 10.96 -21.20
N TYR A 87 -1.71 12.03 -20.91
CA TYR A 87 -3.16 12.02 -20.98
C TYR A 87 -3.59 11.90 -22.45
N GLN A 88 -4.14 10.75 -22.84
CA GLN A 88 -4.50 10.47 -24.25
C GLN A 88 -5.94 10.87 -24.62
N GLY A 89 -6.62 11.67 -23.78
CA GLY A 89 -8.01 12.07 -24.04
C GLY A 89 -8.99 10.96 -23.66
N GLY A 90 -9.40 10.99 -22.40
CA GLY A 90 -10.39 10.10 -21.80
C GLY A 90 -10.45 10.48 -20.34
N GLY A 91 -11.64 10.74 -19.79
CA GLY A 91 -11.83 11.29 -18.44
C GLY A 91 -11.13 10.49 -17.33
N ALA A 92 -11.29 10.92 -16.09
CA ALA A 92 -10.69 10.24 -14.93
C ALA A 92 -10.85 8.72 -15.04
N ASP A 93 -9.73 7.96 -14.92
CA ASP A 93 -9.73 6.50 -15.03
C ASP A 93 -10.45 5.92 -13.80
N ILE A 94 -11.79 5.82 -13.89
CA ILE A 94 -12.67 5.30 -12.83
C ILE A 94 -12.21 3.89 -12.45
N GLY A 95 -11.74 3.10 -13.42
CA GLY A 95 -11.19 1.77 -13.19
C GLY A 95 -9.98 1.80 -12.27
N LEU A 96 -9.07 2.75 -12.47
CA LEU A 96 -7.92 2.94 -11.58
C LEU A 96 -8.34 3.34 -10.16
N GLY A 97 -9.30 4.26 -10.03
CA GLY A 97 -9.84 4.69 -8.74
C GLY A 97 -10.49 3.55 -7.95
N VAL A 98 -11.33 2.75 -8.61
CA VAL A 98 -11.97 1.57 -8.03
C VAL A 98 -10.93 0.51 -7.66
N LEU A 99 -9.93 0.27 -8.51
CA LEU A 99 -8.87 -0.69 -8.24
C LEU A 99 -8.05 -0.29 -7.00
N MET A 100 -7.75 1.01 -6.82
CA MET A 100 -7.10 1.50 -5.60
C MET A 100 -7.98 1.35 -4.36
N LEU A 101 -9.28 1.67 -4.47
CA LEU A 101 -10.23 1.55 -3.36
C LEU A 101 -10.37 0.10 -2.89
N ILE A 102 -10.38 -0.85 -3.82
CA ILE A 102 -10.50 -2.28 -3.53
C ILE A 102 -9.16 -2.92 -3.15
N SER A 103 -8.02 -2.31 -3.52
CA SER A 103 -6.67 -2.86 -3.29
C SER A 103 -6.37 -3.39 -1.88
N PRO A 104 -6.94 -2.86 -0.77
CA PRO A 104 -6.71 -3.45 0.54
C PRO A 104 -7.16 -4.92 0.66
N LEU A 105 -8.24 -5.31 -0.04
CA LEU A 105 -8.80 -6.66 0.03
C LEU A 105 -7.85 -7.73 -0.56
N PRO A 106 -7.37 -7.63 -1.82
CA PRO A 106 -6.42 -8.60 -2.36
C PRO A 106 -5.08 -8.57 -1.62
N ILE A 107 -4.61 -7.39 -1.16
CA ILE A 107 -3.40 -7.29 -0.35
C ILE A 107 -3.56 -8.12 0.94
N LEU A 108 -4.67 -7.93 1.66
CA LEU A 108 -4.94 -8.68 2.88
C LEU A 108 -5.09 -10.18 2.61
N ALA A 109 -5.83 -10.56 1.57
CA ALA A 109 -6.06 -11.97 1.21
C ALA A 109 -4.75 -12.71 0.92
N VAL A 110 -3.90 -12.16 0.04
CA VAL A 110 -2.58 -12.74 -0.29
C VAL A 110 -1.71 -12.85 0.96
N SER A 111 -1.70 -11.81 1.81
CA SER A 111 -0.92 -11.79 3.04
C SER A 111 -1.34 -12.86 4.04
N LEU A 112 -2.65 -13.05 4.23
CA LEU A 112 -3.19 -14.07 5.11
C LEU A 112 -2.90 -15.48 4.58
N LEU A 113 -3.02 -15.69 3.26
CA LEU A 113 -2.67 -16.94 2.59
C LEU A 113 -1.20 -17.28 2.76
N THR A 114 -0.28 -16.35 2.46
CA THR A 114 1.17 -16.54 2.67
C THR A 114 1.47 -16.82 4.14
N GLY A 115 0.84 -16.08 5.05
CA GLY A 115 0.94 -16.31 6.48
C GLY A 115 0.53 -17.72 6.88
N TRP A 116 -0.58 -18.22 6.34
CA TRP A 116 -1.11 -19.56 6.60
C TRP A 116 -0.21 -20.66 6.04
N ILE A 117 0.28 -20.53 4.80
CA ILE A 117 1.21 -21.48 4.17
C ILE A 117 2.48 -21.58 5.04
N ALA A 118 3.05 -20.45 5.43
CA ALA A 118 4.25 -20.42 6.27
C ALA A 118 4.04 -21.02 7.67
N ARG A 119 2.80 -21.16 8.15
CA ARG A 119 2.53 -21.92 9.39
C ARG A 119 2.63 -23.42 9.16
N ARG A 120 2.15 -23.91 8.02
CA ARG A 120 2.12 -25.34 7.67
C ARG A 120 3.46 -25.87 7.20
N SER A 121 4.30 -25.02 6.62
CA SER A 121 5.64 -25.40 6.13
C SER A 121 6.71 -25.51 7.22
N LYS A 122 6.41 -25.19 8.48
CA LYS A 122 7.34 -25.48 9.59
C LYS A 122 7.22 -26.98 9.94
N PRO A 123 8.27 -27.80 9.74
CA PRO A 123 8.25 -29.18 10.21
C PRO A 123 8.05 -29.19 11.74
N ALA A 124 7.27 -30.15 12.23
CA ALA A 124 7.14 -30.42 13.65
C ALA A 124 8.53 -30.85 14.15
N GLY A 125 9.21 -29.92 14.84
CA GLY A 125 10.41 -30.20 15.61
C GLY A 125 10.03 -30.40 17.07
#